data_AF-A0A2Y8ZQC4-F1
#
_entry.id   AF-A0A2Y8ZQC4-F1
#
_cell.length_a   1.000
_cell.length_b   1.000
_cell.length_c   1.000
_cell.angle_alpha   90.00
_cell.angle_beta   90.00
_cell.angle_gamma   90.00
#
_symmetry.space_group_name_H-M   'P 1'
#
loop_
_entity.id
_entity.type
_entity.pdbx_description
1 polymer ?
#
loop_
_entity_poly.entity_id
_entity_poly.type
_entity_poly.pdbx_seq_one_letter_code
_entity_poly.pdbx_strand_id
1 'polypeptide(L)'
;MIVNLPSSSVQDVSKAMVRLRNETGSMTLGRVMTLIIVTDEDYAEESLEAAAQASRQHPSRIIVVVRSAIRAAARMDAQIRLGGDAGASEIIVLRLYGELSDHGDAAVIPLLLADSPVVAWWPHEPGSDVAGSPIGKMADRRITDASSSKDPRRELQKRREHFDEGDTDMAWSRATRWRGLLAAALDQPPYEPVTSAVVTGASDSASADLLAGWLAICLKCPVRRVNGPAGRGLISVRLQRASGPIDLVRTEDQQATLSQPGHPVRRLALHRPTTADCLAEELRRLDKDDIYRETLLKGLPKVTQSRTTSAKATRKGETPSVQRATAEGKKAARRADSSMSARSLAKRSAPTAKKSAARKSATSTSATKATAKKAATTKTTAKKTTAKKTAAKKAPARKKASKRASTKAEK
;
A
#
# COMPACT_ATOMS: atom_id res chain seq x y z
N MET A 1 18.29 10.88 -14.62
CA MET A 1 18.88 10.63 -15.96
C MET A 1 18.00 9.66 -16.74
N ILE A 2 17.85 9.84 -18.06
CA ILE A 2 17.09 8.94 -18.95
C ILE A 2 17.96 8.63 -20.17
N VAL A 3 18.03 7.36 -20.55
CA VAL A 3 18.75 6.87 -21.74
C VAL A 3 17.77 6.07 -22.61
N ASN A 4 17.65 6.43 -23.88
CA ASN A 4 16.80 5.73 -24.86
C ASN A 4 17.67 4.82 -25.74
N LEU A 5 17.17 3.61 -25.99
CA LEU A 5 17.80 2.55 -26.77
C LEU A 5 16.77 2.02 -27.80
N PRO A 6 16.51 2.78 -28.88
CA PRO A 6 15.59 2.36 -29.93
C PRO A 6 16.15 1.15 -30.70
N SER A 7 15.27 0.23 -31.08
CA SER A 7 15.57 -0.99 -31.85
C SER A 7 16.76 -1.77 -31.29
N SER A 8 16.71 -2.03 -29.98
CA SER A 8 17.81 -2.62 -29.21
C SER A 8 17.53 -4.06 -28.79
N SER A 9 18.59 -4.82 -28.49
CA SER A 9 18.48 -6.14 -27.88
C SER A 9 18.57 -6.07 -26.35
N VAL A 10 18.10 -7.13 -25.66
CA VAL A 10 18.25 -7.26 -24.19
C VAL A 10 19.73 -7.21 -23.78
N GLN A 11 20.64 -7.71 -24.63
CA GLN A 11 22.08 -7.61 -24.38
C GLN A 11 22.57 -6.17 -24.38
N ASP A 12 22.00 -5.29 -25.20
CA ASP A 12 22.39 -3.88 -25.27
C ASP A 12 21.84 -3.09 -24.07
N VAL A 13 20.63 -3.42 -23.61
CA VAL A 13 20.09 -2.95 -22.32
C VAL A 13 21.01 -3.35 -21.17
N SER A 14 21.42 -4.62 -21.08
CA SER A 14 22.35 -5.09 -20.05
C SER A 14 23.72 -4.42 -20.10
N LYS A 15 24.31 -4.25 -21.29
CA LYS A 15 25.56 -3.50 -21.48
C LYS A 15 25.41 -2.04 -21.05
N ALA A 16 24.29 -1.39 -21.39
CA ALA A 16 24.02 -0.01 -21.02
C ALA A 16 23.88 0.15 -19.50
N MET A 17 23.12 -0.71 -18.82
CA MET A 17 23.01 -0.68 -17.36
C MET A 17 24.37 -0.81 -16.65
N VAL A 18 25.22 -1.75 -17.09
CA VAL A 18 26.56 -1.93 -16.50
C VAL A 18 27.42 -0.67 -16.67
N ARG A 19 27.38 -0.02 -17.85
CA ARG A 19 28.10 1.25 -18.09
C ARG A 19 27.58 2.36 -17.16
N LEU A 20 26.26 2.57 -17.14
CA LEU A 20 25.64 3.67 -16.39
C LEU A 20 25.81 3.51 -14.86
N ARG A 21 25.83 2.27 -14.33
CA ARG A 21 26.17 2.00 -12.92
C ARG A 21 27.58 2.45 -12.58
N ASN A 22 28.56 2.12 -13.42
CA ASN A 22 29.96 2.51 -13.25
C ASN A 22 30.13 4.03 -13.33
N GLU A 23 29.44 4.69 -14.27
CA GLU A 23 29.47 6.15 -14.45
C GLU A 23 28.83 6.91 -13.27
N THR A 24 27.74 6.38 -12.70
CA THR A 24 27.01 7.01 -11.58
C THR A 24 27.66 6.74 -10.22
N GLY A 25 28.64 5.83 -10.13
CA GLY A 25 29.28 5.43 -8.87
C GLY A 25 28.36 4.66 -7.90
N SER A 26 27.18 4.24 -8.36
CA SER A 26 26.19 3.52 -7.55
C SER A 26 26.58 2.03 -7.46
N MET A 27 27.50 1.72 -6.55
CA MET A 27 28.10 0.39 -6.43
C MET A 27 27.28 -0.63 -5.63
N THR A 28 26.22 -0.22 -4.94
CA THR A 28 25.39 -1.12 -4.12
C THR A 28 23.90 -0.88 -4.34
N LEU A 29 23.35 -1.55 -5.36
CA LEU A 29 22.00 -2.10 -5.22
C LEU A 29 22.06 -3.12 -4.08
N GLY A 30 21.50 -2.78 -2.92
CA GLY A 30 21.17 -3.79 -1.91
C GLY A 30 20.19 -4.81 -2.48
N ARG A 31 19.92 -5.90 -1.74
CA ARG A 31 18.88 -6.88 -2.11
C ARG A 31 17.50 -6.22 -2.04
N VAL A 32 17.12 -5.54 -3.11
CA VAL A 32 15.81 -4.93 -3.35
C VAL A 32 15.00 -5.83 -4.27
N MET A 33 13.68 -5.89 -4.06
CA MET A 33 12.76 -6.69 -4.89
C MET A 33 12.76 -6.21 -6.34
N THR A 34 12.47 -7.10 -7.28
CA THR A 34 12.20 -6.74 -8.68
C THR A 34 10.70 -6.66 -8.89
N LEU A 35 10.18 -5.47 -9.22
CA LEU A 35 8.79 -5.26 -9.60
C LEU A 35 8.68 -5.23 -11.13
N ILE A 36 8.06 -6.26 -11.69
CA ILE A 36 7.69 -6.34 -13.10
C ILE A 36 6.28 -5.75 -13.27
N ILE A 37 6.11 -4.79 -14.17
CA ILE A 37 4.81 -4.21 -14.53
C ILE A 37 4.49 -4.67 -15.96
N VAL A 38 3.34 -5.31 -16.16
CA VAL A 38 2.91 -5.79 -17.48
C VAL A 38 1.69 -4.99 -17.91
N THR A 39 1.86 -4.15 -18.93
CA THR A 39 0.86 -3.14 -19.31
C THR A 39 0.86 -2.88 -20.82
N ASP A 40 -0.12 -2.13 -21.28
CA ASP A 40 -0.22 -1.65 -22.66
C ASP A 40 0.23 -0.18 -22.74
N GLU A 41 0.57 0.29 -23.94
CA GLU A 41 1.16 1.63 -24.17
C GLU A 41 0.36 2.76 -23.50
N ASP A 42 -0.97 2.74 -23.62
CA ASP A 42 -1.89 3.77 -23.12
C ASP A 42 -1.80 4.00 -21.60
N TYR A 43 -1.40 2.96 -20.84
CA TYR A 43 -1.34 2.97 -19.37
C TYR A 43 0.09 2.97 -18.82
N ALA A 44 1.10 2.96 -19.70
CA ALA A 44 2.48 2.70 -19.31
C ALA A 44 3.08 3.75 -18.36
N GLU A 45 2.83 5.04 -18.60
CA GLU A 45 3.39 6.11 -17.77
C GLU A 45 2.64 6.26 -16.44
N GLU A 46 1.31 6.13 -16.41
CA GLU A 46 0.53 6.13 -15.15
C GLU A 46 0.96 4.97 -14.23
N SER A 47 1.09 3.77 -14.80
CA SER A 47 1.52 2.58 -14.07
C SER A 47 2.94 2.75 -13.52
N LEU A 48 3.84 3.32 -14.33
CA LEU A 48 5.21 3.60 -13.92
C LEU A 48 5.27 4.68 -12.83
N GLU A 49 4.46 5.74 -12.92
CA GLU A 49 4.39 6.76 -11.87
C GLU A 49 3.90 6.15 -10.56
N ALA A 50 2.82 5.37 -10.58
CA ALA A 50 2.30 4.70 -9.39
C ALA A 50 3.34 3.78 -8.73
N ALA A 51 4.11 3.03 -9.52
CA ALA A 51 5.20 2.19 -9.02
C ALA A 51 6.40 3.00 -8.49
N ALA A 52 6.81 4.06 -9.17
CA ALA A 52 7.85 4.96 -8.68
C ALA A 52 7.43 5.65 -7.37
N GLN A 53 6.15 5.99 -7.20
CA GLN A 53 5.61 6.52 -5.95
C GLN A 53 5.61 5.48 -4.82
N ALA A 54 5.19 4.23 -5.10
CA ALA A 54 5.19 3.13 -4.13
C ALA A 54 6.62 2.73 -3.70
N SER A 55 7.59 2.78 -4.62
CA SER A 55 8.99 2.42 -4.36
C SER A 55 9.69 3.28 -3.29
N ARG A 56 9.15 4.48 -2.99
CA ARG A 56 9.61 5.31 -1.85
C ARG A 56 9.41 4.64 -0.48
N GLN A 57 8.38 3.79 -0.36
CA GLN A 57 8.12 3.00 0.84
C GLN A 57 8.73 1.59 0.73
N HIS A 58 8.80 1.05 -0.48
CA HIS A 58 9.28 -0.32 -0.76
C HIS A 58 10.35 -0.29 -1.86
N PRO A 59 11.63 -0.04 -1.51
CA PRO A 59 12.71 0.07 -2.48
C PRO A 59 12.78 -1.14 -3.39
N SER A 60 12.77 -0.87 -4.69
CA SER A 60 12.62 -1.88 -5.73
C SER A 60 13.37 -1.49 -7.00
N ARG A 61 13.62 -2.48 -7.84
CA ARG A 61 14.01 -2.31 -9.24
C ARG A 61 12.77 -2.53 -10.09
N ILE A 62 12.44 -1.58 -10.96
CA ILE A 62 11.21 -1.61 -11.75
C ILE A 62 11.55 -2.03 -13.18
N ILE A 63 10.87 -3.05 -13.70
CA ILE A 63 10.93 -3.46 -15.11
C ILE A 63 9.51 -3.36 -15.69
N VAL A 64 9.28 -2.44 -16.62
CA VAL A 64 7.98 -2.26 -17.28
C VAL A 64 8.02 -2.94 -18.64
N VAL A 65 7.19 -3.98 -18.81
CA VAL A 65 6.93 -4.63 -20.09
C VAL A 65 5.68 -3.98 -20.69
N VAL A 66 5.88 -3.22 -21.76
CA VAL A 66 4.83 -2.51 -22.49
C VAL A 66 4.57 -3.23 -23.80
N ARG A 67 3.38 -3.80 -23.95
CA ARG A 67 2.90 -4.38 -25.21
C ARG A 67 2.43 -3.23 -26.11
N SER A 68 3.04 -3.09 -27.29
CA SER A 68 2.84 -1.92 -28.14
C SER A 68 2.66 -2.32 -29.61
N ALA A 69 1.59 -1.85 -30.26
CA ALA A 69 1.28 -2.10 -31.67
C ALA A 69 1.59 -3.54 -32.18
N ILE A 70 0.81 -4.53 -31.72
CA ILE A 70 0.97 -5.97 -32.03
C ILE A 70 1.05 -6.29 -33.54
N ARG A 71 0.52 -5.42 -34.42
CA ARG A 71 0.58 -5.56 -35.88
C ARG A 71 1.80 -4.93 -36.55
N ALA A 72 2.74 -4.37 -35.80
CA ALA A 72 3.99 -3.81 -36.31
C ALA A 72 5.03 -4.90 -36.59
N ALA A 73 6.14 -4.52 -37.23
CA ALA A 73 7.30 -5.40 -37.35
C ALA A 73 7.90 -5.70 -35.97
N ALA A 74 8.42 -6.92 -35.79
CA ALA A 74 9.08 -7.37 -34.57
C ALA A 74 10.28 -6.48 -34.22
N ARG A 75 10.18 -5.71 -33.12
CA ARG A 75 11.30 -4.95 -32.54
C ARG A 75 11.10 -4.73 -31.04
N MET A 76 12.18 -4.37 -30.35
CA MET A 76 12.14 -3.86 -28.98
C MET A 76 12.75 -2.46 -28.95
N ASP A 77 12.04 -1.51 -28.33
CA ASP A 77 12.59 -0.21 -27.93
C ASP A 77 12.75 -0.22 -26.41
N ALA A 78 13.89 0.23 -25.88
CA ALA A 78 14.14 0.24 -24.44
C ALA A 78 14.48 1.64 -23.92
N GLN A 79 14.12 1.92 -22.67
CA GLN A 79 14.48 3.14 -21.96
C GLN A 79 14.94 2.79 -20.55
N ILE A 80 16.07 3.35 -20.14
CA ILE A 80 16.64 3.19 -18.80
C ILE A 80 16.54 4.54 -18.09
N ARG A 81 15.84 4.60 -16.94
CA ARG A 81 15.82 5.78 -16.06
C ARG A 81 16.62 5.46 -14.78
N LEU A 82 17.60 6.31 -14.47
CA LEU A 82 18.51 6.19 -13.33
C LEU A 82 18.62 7.53 -12.61
N GLY A 83 18.62 7.52 -11.28
CA GLY A 83 18.74 8.73 -10.46
C GLY A 83 17.50 9.62 -10.56
N GLY A 84 16.65 9.51 -9.54
CA GLY A 84 15.50 10.37 -9.26
C GLY A 84 15.18 10.32 -7.77
N ASP A 85 14.41 11.29 -7.28
CA ASP A 85 14.14 11.51 -5.84
C ASP A 85 13.05 10.54 -5.29
N ALA A 86 13.06 9.30 -5.79
CA ALA A 86 12.10 8.24 -5.49
C ALA A 86 12.84 6.90 -5.34
N GLY A 87 12.38 6.02 -4.43
CA GLY A 87 13.11 4.83 -3.99
C GLY A 87 13.32 3.70 -5.03
N ALA A 88 12.95 3.92 -6.29
CA ALA A 88 13.26 3.03 -7.39
C ALA A 88 14.74 3.19 -7.76
N SER A 89 15.55 2.17 -7.49
CA SER A 89 17.00 2.25 -7.70
C SER A 89 17.35 2.27 -9.20
N GLU A 90 16.59 1.54 -10.00
CA GLU A 90 16.64 1.55 -11.46
C GLU A 90 15.25 1.31 -12.03
N ILE A 91 14.93 1.98 -13.14
CA ILE A 91 13.70 1.78 -13.91
C ILE A 91 14.11 1.40 -15.32
N ILE A 92 13.62 0.26 -15.80
CA ILE A 92 13.85 -0.24 -17.16
C ILE A 92 12.48 -0.37 -17.81
N VAL A 93 12.31 0.21 -18.98
CA VAL A 93 11.05 0.22 -19.71
C VAL A 93 11.32 -0.43 -21.06
N LEU A 94 10.63 -1.53 -21.35
CA LEU A 94 10.77 -2.35 -22.55
C LEU A 94 9.46 -2.26 -23.34
N ARG A 95 9.51 -1.65 -24.53
CA ARG A 95 8.39 -1.61 -25.48
C ARG A 95 8.59 -2.69 -26.51
N LEU A 96 7.66 -3.64 -26.54
CA LEU A 96 7.71 -4.82 -27.39
C LEU A 96 6.67 -4.67 -28.50
N TYR A 97 7.13 -4.84 -29.74
CA TYR A 97 6.35 -4.61 -30.96
C TYR A 97 6.25 -5.88 -31.80
N GLY A 98 5.15 -6.03 -32.54
CA GLY A 98 4.92 -7.20 -33.39
C GLY A 98 4.86 -8.48 -32.56
N GLU A 99 5.44 -9.55 -33.11
CA GLU A 99 5.54 -10.88 -32.46
C GLU A 99 6.26 -10.83 -31.10
N LEU A 100 7.15 -9.86 -30.86
CA LEU A 100 7.82 -9.73 -29.56
C LEU A 100 6.88 -9.29 -28.44
N SER A 101 5.69 -8.77 -28.75
CA SER A 101 4.69 -8.34 -27.75
C SER A 101 4.30 -9.45 -26.76
N ASP A 102 4.35 -10.71 -27.19
CA ASP A 102 3.99 -11.88 -26.39
C ASP A 102 5.20 -12.55 -25.70
N HIS A 103 6.42 -12.04 -25.92
CA HIS A 103 7.70 -12.59 -25.43
C HIS A 103 8.35 -11.74 -24.32
N GLY A 104 7.52 -11.14 -23.46
CA GLY A 104 7.97 -10.28 -22.36
C GLY A 104 8.85 -10.98 -21.32
N ASP A 105 8.63 -12.28 -21.09
CA ASP A 105 9.44 -13.11 -20.21
C ASP A 105 10.89 -13.24 -20.71
N ALA A 106 11.08 -13.52 -22.00
CA ALA A 106 12.40 -13.62 -22.63
C ALA A 106 13.17 -12.29 -22.56
N ALA A 107 12.46 -11.16 -22.58
CA ALA A 107 13.03 -9.83 -22.41
C ALA A 107 13.41 -9.53 -20.94
N VAL A 108 12.66 -10.05 -19.98
CA VAL A 108 12.84 -9.80 -18.53
C VAL A 108 13.90 -10.71 -17.90
N ILE A 109 13.93 -12.01 -18.24
CA ILE A 109 14.80 -13.02 -17.58
C ILE A 109 16.27 -12.57 -17.47
N PRO A 110 16.94 -12.07 -18.55
CA PRO A 110 18.35 -11.66 -18.47
C PRO A 110 18.60 -10.38 -17.67
N LEU A 111 17.52 -9.69 -17.26
CA LEU A 111 17.56 -8.46 -16.47
C LEU A 111 17.29 -8.74 -14.99
N LEU A 112 16.80 -9.91 -14.59
CA LEU A 112 16.52 -10.24 -13.19
C LEU A 112 17.81 -10.25 -12.33
N LEU A 113 17.68 -9.98 -11.04
CA LEU A 113 18.76 -10.15 -10.07
C LEU A 113 18.65 -11.53 -9.43
N ALA A 114 19.77 -12.25 -9.33
CA ALA A 114 19.84 -13.45 -8.49
C ALA A 114 19.45 -13.11 -7.03
N ASP A 115 18.75 -14.04 -6.38
CA ASP A 115 18.34 -13.97 -4.97
C ASP A 115 17.49 -12.75 -4.57
N SER A 116 16.77 -12.14 -5.51
CA SER A 116 15.80 -11.06 -5.28
C SER A 116 14.36 -11.56 -5.49
N PRO A 117 13.41 -11.29 -4.56
CA PRO A 117 12.00 -11.58 -4.78
C PRO A 117 11.45 -10.87 -6.02
N VAL A 118 10.67 -11.59 -6.81
CA VAL A 118 10.04 -11.09 -8.03
C VAL A 118 8.55 -10.89 -7.80
N VAL A 119 8.10 -9.65 -7.98
CA VAL A 119 6.69 -9.26 -7.92
C VAL A 119 6.25 -8.90 -9.32
N ALA A 120 5.17 -9.50 -9.83
CA ALA A 120 4.55 -9.11 -11.09
C ALA A 120 3.23 -8.37 -10.83
N TRP A 121 2.99 -7.28 -11.56
CA TRP A 121 1.79 -6.46 -11.45
C TRP A 121 1.16 -6.20 -12.81
N TRP A 122 -0.12 -6.53 -12.92
CA TRP A 122 -1.00 -6.18 -14.05
C TRP A 122 -1.97 -5.07 -13.59
N PRO A 123 -1.70 -3.79 -13.91
CA PRO A 123 -2.57 -2.66 -13.57
C PRO A 123 -3.92 -2.72 -14.28
N HIS A 124 -3.95 -3.23 -15.51
CA HIS A 124 -5.14 -3.29 -16.37
C HIS A 124 -5.24 -4.63 -17.09
N GLU A 125 -6.49 -5.07 -17.32
CA GLU A 125 -6.91 -6.22 -18.14
C GLU A 125 -5.94 -7.43 -18.17
N PRO A 126 -5.64 -8.05 -17.00
CA PRO A 126 -4.81 -9.27 -16.95
C PRO A 126 -5.45 -10.43 -17.73
N GLY A 127 -4.60 -11.32 -18.24
CA GLY A 127 -5.03 -12.65 -18.71
C GLY A 127 -5.76 -13.42 -17.60
N SER A 128 -6.65 -14.34 -17.97
CA SER A 128 -7.47 -15.10 -16.99
C SER A 128 -6.60 -15.81 -15.96
N ASP A 129 -5.64 -16.59 -16.42
CA ASP A 129 -4.60 -17.19 -15.59
C ASP A 129 -3.36 -16.28 -15.57
N VAL A 130 -3.14 -15.59 -14.44
CA VAL A 130 -1.93 -14.78 -14.24
C VAL A 130 -0.75 -15.64 -13.81
N ALA A 131 -0.96 -16.71 -13.05
CA ALA A 131 0.08 -17.57 -12.51
C ALA A 131 0.75 -18.43 -13.60
N GLY A 132 -0.04 -19.01 -14.49
CA GLY A 132 0.44 -19.77 -15.65
C GLY A 132 1.00 -18.92 -16.79
N SER A 133 0.84 -17.60 -16.75
CA SER A 133 1.45 -16.69 -17.72
C SER A 133 2.99 -16.73 -17.64
N PRO A 134 3.73 -16.44 -18.73
CA PRO A 134 5.20 -16.51 -18.72
C PRO A 134 5.86 -15.64 -17.64
N ILE A 135 5.32 -14.44 -17.39
CA ILE A 135 5.78 -13.53 -16.32
C ILE A 135 5.22 -13.94 -14.94
N GLY A 136 4.06 -14.61 -14.87
CA GLY A 136 3.52 -15.16 -13.63
C GLY A 136 4.40 -16.26 -13.03
N LYS A 137 4.86 -17.18 -13.88
CA LYS A 137 5.70 -18.33 -13.48
C LYS A 137 7.04 -17.94 -12.84
N MET A 138 7.52 -16.73 -13.08
CA MET A 138 8.75 -16.19 -12.46
C MET A 138 8.50 -15.33 -11.23
N ALA A 139 7.24 -15.09 -10.83
CA ALA A 139 6.89 -14.14 -9.78
C ALA A 139 6.34 -14.83 -8.51
N ASP A 140 6.99 -14.56 -7.38
CA ASP A 140 6.58 -14.99 -6.04
C ASP A 140 5.23 -14.37 -5.62
N ARG A 141 4.97 -13.15 -6.08
CA ARG A 141 3.75 -12.37 -5.79
C ARG A 141 3.18 -11.82 -7.08
N ARG A 142 1.88 -12.01 -7.32
CA ARG A 142 1.19 -11.61 -8.55
C ARG A 142 0.01 -10.72 -8.20
N ILE A 143 0.12 -9.44 -8.57
CA ILE A 143 -0.82 -8.38 -8.21
C ILE A 143 -1.68 -8.05 -9.43
N THR A 144 -2.99 -7.98 -9.24
CA THR A 144 -3.97 -7.52 -10.22
C THR A 144 -4.76 -6.32 -9.68
N ASP A 145 -5.53 -5.62 -10.51
CA ASP A 145 -6.57 -4.69 -10.03
C ASP A 145 -7.86 -4.85 -10.82
N ALA A 146 -8.74 -5.72 -10.34
CA ALA A 146 -10.09 -5.90 -10.88
C ALA A 146 -10.88 -4.59 -10.93
N SER A 147 -10.60 -3.62 -10.05
CA SER A 147 -11.27 -2.31 -10.04
C SER A 147 -10.99 -1.47 -11.29
N SER A 148 -9.90 -1.77 -12.00
CA SER A 148 -9.45 -1.08 -13.20
C SER A 148 -9.83 -1.81 -14.51
N SER A 149 -10.64 -2.87 -14.41
CA SER A 149 -11.24 -3.60 -15.55
C SER A 149 -12.59 -3.01 -15.96
N LYS A 150 -12.97 -3.18 -17.23
CA LYS A 150 -14.30 -2.78 -17.77
C LYS A 150 -15.47 -3.48 -17.06
N ASP A 151 -15.26 -4.69 -16.54
CA ASP A 151 -16.22 -5.41 -15.69
C ASP A 151 -15.48 -5.99 -14.47
N PRO A 152 -15.41 -5.23 -13.36
CA PRO A 152 -14.71 -5.64 -12.15
C PRO A 152 -15.28 -6.90 -11.48
N ARG A 153 -16.55 -7.24 -11.73
CA ARG A 153 -17.19 -8.43 -11.17
C ARG A 153 -16.81 -9.68 -11.94
N ARG A 154 -16.88 -9.61 -13.27
CA ARG A 154 -16.36 -10.67 -14.13
C ARG A 154 -14.87 -10.87 -13.91
N GLU A 155 -14.11 -9.79 -13.68
CA GLU A 155 -12.69 -9.89 -13.39
C GLU A 155 -12.40 -10.60 -12.07
N LEU A 156 -13.04 -10.21 -10.95
CA LEU A 156 -12.97 -10.96 -9.70
C LEU A 156 -13.38 -12.43 -9.86
N GLN A 157 -14.37 -12.72 -10.70
CA GLN A 157 -14.81 -14.10 -10.95
C GLN A 157 -13.73 -14.91 -11.69
N LYS A 158 -13.01 -14.33 -12.68
CA LYS A 158 -11.82 -14.96 -13.28
C LYS A 158 -10.72 -15.19 -12.25
N ARG A 159 -10.42 -14.19 -11.40
CA ARG A 159 -9.43 -14.30 -10.31
C ARG A 159 -9.77 -15.46 -9.37
N ARG A 160 -11.06 -15.68 -9.08
CA ARG A 160 -11.55 -16.81 -8.26
C ARG A 160 -11.42 -18.16 -8.95
N GLU A 161 -11.59 -18.22 -10.26
CA GLU A 161 -11.49 -19.45 -11.07
C GLU A 161 -10.05 -19.91 -11.28
N HIS A 162 -9.11 -18.97 -11.42
CA HIS A 162 -7.70 -19.22 -11.74
C HIS A 162 -6.77 -18.79 -10.59
N PHE A 163 -7.23 -18.86 -9.35
CA PHE A 163 -6.46 -18.44 -8.17
C PHE A 163 -5.31 -19.42 -7.90
N ASP A 164 -4.10 -18.88 -7.75
CA ASP A 164 -2.91 -19.62 -7.28
C ASP A 164 -2.29 -18.98 -6.00
N GLU A 165 -1.48 -19.73 -5.25
CA GLU A 165 -0.81 -19.18 -4.05
C GLU A 165 0.22 -18.11 -4.45
N GLY A 166 0.01 -16.88 -3.95
CA GLY A 166 0.79 -15.70 -4.35
C GLY A 166 -0.02 -14.67 -5.14
N ASP A 167 -1.24 -15.00 -5.56
CA ASP A 167 -2.16 -14.06 -6.20
C ASP A 167 -2.80 -13.09 -5.18
N THR A 168 -2.92 -11.82 -5.59
CA THR A 168 -3.63 -10.76 -4.85
C THR A 168 -4.29 -9.76 -5.82
N ASP A 169 -5.20 -8.94 -5.32
CA ASP A 169 -5.89 -7.91 -6.10
C ASP A 169 -6.00 -6.59 -5.31
N MET A 170 -5.65 -5.45 -5.93
CA MET A 170 -5.69 -4.14 -5.29
C MET A 170 -7.07 -3.73 -4.78
N ALA A 171 -8.16 -4.31 -5.30
CA ALA A 171 -9.49 -4.14 -4.74
C ALA A 171 -9.55 -4.56 -3.25
N TRP A 172 -8.69 -5.48 -2.81
CA TRP A 172 -8.55 -5.92 -1.42
C TRP A 172 -7.85 -4.87 -0.54
N SER A 173 -6.72 -4.33 -0.98
CA SER A 173 -5.98 -3.26 -0.27
C SER A 173 -6.77 -1.94 -0.25
N ARG A 174 -7.53 -1.62 -1.30
CA ARG A 174 -8.53 -0.52 -1.30
C ARG A 174 -9.57 -0.66 -0.16
N ALA A 175 -9.79 -1.86 0.36
CA ALA A 175 -10.69 -2.14 1.49
C ALA A 175 -10.01 -2.19 2.87
N THR A 176 -8.66 -2.15 2.99
CA THR A 176 -7.94 -2.32 4.28
C THR A 176 -8.44 -1.40 5.39
N ARG A 177 -8.61 -0.09 5.10
CA ARG A 177 -9.12 0.88 6.09
C ARG A 177 -10.56 0.59 6.53
N TRP A 178 -11.41 0.07 5.65
CA TRP A 178 -12.76 -0.35 6.04
C TRP A 178 -12.73 -1.54 7.00
N ARG A 179 -11.90 -2.55 6.68
CA ARG A 179 -11.70 -3.74 7.53
C ARG A 179 -11.24 -3.35 8.94
N GLY A 180 -10.22 -2.49 9.03
CA GLY A 180 -9.69 -2.00 10.32
C GLY A 180 -10.70 -1.20 11.15
N LEU A 181 -11.47 -0.29 10.53
CA LEU A 181 -12.49 0.49 11.24
C LEU A 181 -13.67 -0.37 11.71
N LEU A 182 -14.06 -1.39 10.95
CA LEU A 182 -15.12 -2.32 11.34
C LEU A 182 -14.68 -3.24 12.49
N ALA A 183 -13.46 -3.81 12.41
CA ALA A 183 -12.89 -4.60 13.50
C ALA A 183 -12.83 -3.78 14.81
N ALA A 184 -12.24 -2.57 14.76
CA ALA A 184 -12.14 -1.69 15.92
C ALA A 184 -13.49 -1.21 16.49
N ALA A 185 -14.59 -1.29 15.72
CA ALA A 185 -15.95 -1.03 16.21
C ALA A 185 -16.58 -2.27 16.89
N LEU A 186 -16.19 -3.47 16.45
CA LEU A 186 -16.61 -4.74 17.04
C LEU A 186 -15.87 -5.05 18.34
N ASP A 187 -14.59 -4.65 18.44
CA ASP A 187 -13.70 -4.73 19.61
C ASP A 187 -14.10 -3.79 20.77
N GLN A 188 -15.37 -3.39 20.85
CA GLN A 188 -15.93 -2.54 21.90
C GLN A 188 -17.18 -3.19 22.51
N PRO A 189 -17.43 -2.96 23.82
CA PRO A 189 -18.65 -3.41 24.47
C PRO A 189 -19.90 -2.91 23.71
N PRO A 190 -20.98 -3.72 23.64
CA PRO A 190 -21.25 -4.91 24.46
C PRO A 190 -20.71 -6.26 23.92
N TYR A 191 -19.85 -6.28 22.89
CA TYR A 191 -19.32 -7.51 22.27
C TYR A 191 -20.37 -8.51 21.72
N GLU A 192 -21.59 -8.03 21.47
CA GLU A 192 -22.67 -8.85 20.91
C GLU A 192 -22.32 -9.42 19.51
N PRO A 193 -22.81 -10.64 19.19
CA PRO A 193 -22.65 -11.21 17.87
C PRO A 193 -23.39 -10.38 16.81
N VAL A 194 -22.80 -10.29 15.61
CA VAL A 194 -23.45 -9.65 14.47
C VAL A 194 -24.41 -10.64 13.82
N THR A 195 -25.70 -10.32 13.79
CA THR A 195 -26.76 -11.22 13.29
C THR A 195 -26.92 -11.16 11.78
N SER A 196 -26.58 -10.02 11.15
CA SER A 196 -26.49 -9.86 9.70
C SER A 196 -25.68 -8.62 9.33
N ALA A 197 -25.15 -8.58 8.10
CA ALA A 197 -24.45 -7.41 7.57
C ALA A 197 -24.98 -6.98 6.20
N VAL A 198 -24.91 -5.67 5.92
CA VAL A 198 -25.24 -5.10 4.61
C VAL A 198 -24.10 -4.20 4.14
N VAL A 199 -23.52 -4.52 2.97
CA VAL A 199 -22.47 -3.73 2.33
C VAL A 199 -23.04 -2.99 1.13
N THR A 200 -23.03 -1.65 1.22
CA THR A 200 -23.42 -0.76 0.12
C THR A 200 -22.18 -0.20 -0.55
N GLY A 201 -22.14 -0.32 -1.87
CA GLY A 201 -21.03 0.13 -2.70
C GLY A 201 -21.49 0.25 -4.14
N ALA A 202 -20.75 1.01 -4.93
CA ALA A 202 -20.98 1.20 -6.34
C ALA A 202 -21.12 -0.14 -7.10
N SER A 203 -21.89 -0.17 -8.18
CA SER A 203 -22.17 -1.39 -8.96
C SER A 203 -20.94 -2.06 -9.57
N ASP A 204 -19.90 -1.27 -9.77
CA ASP A 204 -18.56 -1.57 -10.30
C ASP A 204 -17.50 -1.81 -9.19
N SER A 205 -17.87 -1.76 -7.91
CA SER A 205 -16.89 -1.85 -6.82
C SER A 205 -16.54 -3.28 -6.43
N ALA A 206 -15.47 -3.81 -7.03
CA ALA A 206 -14.80 -5.06 -6.62
C ALA A 206 -14.48 -5.07 -5.11
N SER A 207 -13.94 -3.97 -4.56
CA SER A 207 -13.66 -3.82 -3.12
C SER A 207 -14.89 -4.01 -2.23
N ALA A 208 -16.09 -3.65 -2.71
CA ALA A 208 -17.32 -3.82 -1.94
C ALA A 208 -17.85 -5.27 -1.99
N ASP A 209 -17.59 -6.00 -3.06
CA ASP A 209 -17.89 -7.43 -3.13
C ASP A 209 -16.90 -8.22 -2.24
N LEU A 210 -15.59 -7.93 -2.31
CA LEU A 210 -14.57 -8.52 -1.41
C LEU A 210 -14.83 -8.21 0.08
N LEU A 211 -15.17 -6.96 0.43
CA LEU A 211 -15.49 -6.60 1.82
C LEU A 211 -16.72 -7.39 2.33
N ALA A 212 -17.73 -7.62 1.48
CA ALA A 212 -18.88 -8.44 1.84
C ALA A 212 -18.49 -9.92 2.04
N GLY A 213 -17.62 -10.47 1.17
CA GLY A 213 -17.10 -11.83 1.30
C GLY A 213 -16.29 -12.03 2.59
N TRP A 214 -15.45 -11.05 2.94
CA TRP A 214 -14.67 -11.07 4.18
C TRP A 214 -15.56 -11.07 5.42
N LEU A 215 -16.57 -10.18 5.46
CA LEU A 215 -17.55 -10.16 6.55
C LEU A 215 -18.31 -11.50 6.66
N ALA A 216 -18.63 -12.16 5.54
CA ALA A 216 -19.31 -13.46 5.54
C ALA A 216 -18.43 -14.60 6.10
N ILE A 217 -17.11 -14.53 5.92
CA ILE A 217 -16.16 -15.48 6.52
C ILE A 217 -15.95 -15.18 8.01
N CYS A 218 -15.66 -13.94 8.37
CA CYS A 218 -15.32 -13.58 9.75
C CYS A 218 -16.52 -13.61 10.70
N LEU A 219 -17.68 -13.11 10.29
CA LEU A 219 -18.86 -13.01 11.15
C LEU A 219 -19.77 -14.25 11.09
N LYS A 220 -19.62 -15.09 10.05
CA LYS A 220 -20.41 -16.31 9.81
C LYS A 220 -21.94 -16.08 9.81
N CYS A 221 -22.37 -14.86 9.49
CA CYS A 221 -23.77 -14.45 9.42
C CYS A 221 -24.19 -14.11 7.97
N PRO A 222 -25.50 -13.98 7.67
CA PRO A 222 -25.96 -13.54 6.36
C PRO A 222 -25.43 -12.15 6.00
N VAL A 223 -24.73 -12.05 4.86
CA VAL A 223 -24.23 -10.78 4.32
C VAL A 223 -24.91 -10.46 3.00
N ARG A 224 -25.47 -9.26 2.91
CA ARG A 224 -26.15 -8.75 1.71
C ARG A 224 -25.33 -7.65 1.05
N ARG A 225 -25.18 -7.73 -0.27
CA ARG A 225 -24.53 -6.69 -1.09
C ARG A 225 -25.59 -5.83 -1.78
N VAL A 226 -25.52 -4.52 -1.65
CA VAL A 226 -26.50 -3.56 -2.21
C VAL A 226 -25.80 -2.60 -3.18
N ASN A 227 -26.24 -2.60 -4.44
CA ASN A 227 -25.64 -1.78 -5.48
C ASN A 227 -26.08 -0.30 -5.36
N GLY A 228 -25.10 0.60 -5.29
CA GLY A 228 -25.26 2.04 -5.44
C GLY A 228 -24.71 2.53 -6.78
N PRO A 229 -24.70 3.87 -7.01
CA PRO A 229 -24.20 4.46 -8.25
C PRO A 229 -22.73 4.12 -8.52
N ALA A 230 -22.39 3.88 -9.79
CA ALA A 230 -21.03 3.63 -10.28
C ALA A 230 -20.00 4.72 -9.87
N GLY A 231 -18.71 4.40 -9.87
CA GLY A 231 -17.60 5.31 -9.55
C GLY A 231 -17.51 5.77 -8.08
N ARG A 232 -18.45 5.36 -7.23
CA ARG A 232 -18.47 5.74 -5.80
C ARG A 232 -17.64 4.81 -4.90
N GLY A 233 -17.20 3.66 -5.39
CA GLY A 233 -16.51 2.64 -4.61
C GLY A 233 -17.33 2.15 -3.41
N LEU A 234 -16.67 1.89 -2.28
CA LEU A 234 -17.32 1.57 -1.00
C LEU A 234 -18.06 2.80 -0.40
N ILE A 235 -19.36 2.64 -0.13
CA ILE A 235 -20.27 3.70 0.34
C ILE A 235 -20.61 3.53 1.82
N SER A 236 -21.08 2.35 2.25
CA SER A 236 -21.40 2.09 3.65
C SER A 236 -21.42 0.61 4.01
N VAL A 237 -21.24 0.33 5.30
CA VAL A 237 -21.45 -0.99 5.91
C VAL A 237 -22.35 -0.82 7.12
N ARG A 238 -23.34 -1.70 7.24
CA ARG A 238 -24.21 -1.84 8.40
C ARG A 238 -24.04 -3.23 8.99
N LEU A 239 -23.76 -3.32 10.29
CA LEU A 239 -23.70 -4.57 11.05
C LEU A 239 -24.82 -4.58 12.08
N GLN A 240 -25.73 -5.55 12.03
CA GLN A 240 -26.85 -5.65 12.96
C GLN A 240 -26.46 -6.41 14.23
N ARG A 241 -26.78 -5.86 15.40
CA ARG A 241 -26.63 -6.47 16.73
C ARG A 241 -27.94 -6.32 17.52
N ALA A 242 -28.09 -7.00 18.66
CA ALA A 242 -29.31 -6.94 19.47
C ALA A 242 -29.55 -5.54 20.05
N SER A 243 -28.49 -4.86 20.52
CA SER A 243 -28.52 -3.47 20.95
C SER A 243 -28.74 -2.44 19.82
N GLY A 244 -28.73 -2.87 18.55
CA GLY A 244 -28.92 -2.03 17.37
C GLY A 244 -27.73 -2.00 16.39
N PRO A 245 -27.85 -1.29 15.25
CA PRO A 245 -26.88 -1.35 14.16
C PRO A 245 -25.61 -0.54 14.41
N ILE A 246 -24.46 -1.09 14.02
CA ILE A 246 -23.24 -0.31 13.75
C ILE A 246 -23.27 0.13 12.30
N ASP A 247 -23.25 1.44 12.06
CA ASP A 247 -23.22 2.05 10.73
C ASP A 247 -21.89 2.77 10.50
N LEU A 248 -21.12 2.30 9.52
CA LEU A 248 -19.95 3.00 8.98
C LEU A 248 -20.30 3.53 7.57
N VAL A 249 -20.30 4.84 7.40
CA VAL A 249 -20.82 5.49 6.18
C VAL A 249 -19.82 6.52 5.66
N ARG A 250 -19.38 6.39 4.40
CA ARG A 250 -18.59 7.43 3.71
C ARG A 250 -19.48 8.62 3.42
N THR A 251 -19.20 9.75 4.07
CA THR A 251 -19.99 10.99 3.98
C THR A 251 -19.43 11.99 2.98
N GLU A 252 -18.10 12.01 2.83
CA GLU A 252 -17.31 12.85 1.94
C GLU A 252 -16.16 11.97 1.39
N ASP A 253 -15.43 12.42 0.37
CA ASP A 253 -14.44 11.54 -0.29
C ASP A 253 -13.33 11.03 0.63
N GLN A 254 -12.97 11.81 1.65
CA GLN A 254 -11.90 11.47 2.60
C GLN A 254 -12.37 11.19 4.02
N GLN A 255 -13.68 11.09 4.25
CA GLN A 255 -14.25 10.96 5.60
C GLN A 255 -15.40 9.96 5.68
N ALA A 256 -15.54 9.36 6.86
CA ALA A 256 -16.69 8.57 7.23
C ALA A 256 -17.29 9.02 8.57
N THR A 257 -18.57 8.72 8.74
CA THR A 257 -19.25 8.75 10.04
C THR A 257 -19.43 7.31 10.52
N LEU A 258 -19.04 7.05 11.77
CA LEU A 258 -19.30 5.81 12.49
C LEU A 258 -20.32 6.08 13.60
N SER A 259 -21.43 5.37 13.56
CA SER A 259 -22.52 5.43 14.54
C SER A 259 -22.77 4.04 15.12
N GLN A 260 -22.89 3.92 16.44
CA GLN A 260 -23.19 2.66 17.12
C GLN A 260 -23.93 2.94 18.45
N PRO A 261 -24.86 2.07 18.89
CA PRO A 261 -25.62 2.25 20.13
C PRO A 261 -24.71 2.42 21.34
N GLY A 262 -25.08 3.30 22.27
CA GLY A 262 -24.34 3.54 23.52
C GLY A 262 -23.05 4.38 23.37
N HIS A 263 -22.59 4.68 22.16
CA HIS A 263 -21.37 5.48 21.92
C HIS A 263 -21.68 6.81 21.20
N PRO A 264 -20.87 7.86 21.40
CA PRO A 264 -20.95 9.07 20.59
C PRO A 264 -20.69 8.78 19.10
N VAL A 265 -21.43 9.45 18.22
CA VAL A 265 -21.15 9.44 16.77
C VAL A 265 -19.77 10.02 16.49
N ARG A 266 -18.95 9.32 15.69
CA ARG A 266 -17.55 9.70 15.38
C ARG A 266 -17.41 10.06 13.90
N ARG A 267 -16.74 11.18 13.61
CA ARG A 267 -16.16 11.44 12.27
C ARG A 267 -14.76 10.85 12.23
N LEU A 268 -14.45 10.11 11.17
CA LEU A 268 -13.21 9.37 10.99
C LEU A 268 -12.58 9.70 9.63
N ALA A 269 -11.25 9.74 9.59
CA ALA A 269 -10.50 9.83 8.35
C ALA A 269 -10.64 8.53 7.56
N LEU A 270 -11.14 8.61 6.33
CA LEU A 270 -11.31 7.46 5.44
C LEU A 270 -11.01 7.88 3.99
N HIS A 271 -9.74 8.11 3.68
CA HIS A 271 -9.32 8.52 2.34
C HIS A 271 -9.51 7.35 1.37
N ARG A 272 -9.78 7.63 0.09
CA ARG A 272 -9.72 6.61 -0.98
C ARG A 272 -8.23 6.40 -1.32
N PRO A 273 -7.68 5.17 -1.19
CA PRO A 273 -6.29 4.92 -1.56
C PRO A 273 -6.07 5.10 -3.07
N THR A 274 -5.00 5.79 -3.45
CA THR A 274 -4.52 5.86 -4.83
C THR A 274 -3.97 4.51 -5.30
N THR A 275 -3.70 4.34 -6.60
CA THR A 275 -3.03 3.13 -7.12
C THR A 275 -1.64 2.95 -6.49
N ALA A 276 -0.90 4.05 -6.27
CA ALA A 276 0.38 4.02 -5.55
C ALA A 276 0.23 3.56 -4.08
N ASP A 277 -0.81 4.02 -3.37
CA ASP A 277 -1.08 3.57 -1.99
C ASP A 277 -1.43 2.08 -1.93
N CYS A 278 -2.21 1.58 -2.91
CA CYS A 278 -2.59 0.17 -2.98
C CYS A 278 -1.38 -0.71 -3.30
N LEU A 279 -0.54 -0.29 -4.24
CA LEU A 279 0.70 -0.97 -4.57
C LEU A 279 1.66 -1.00 -3.37
N ALA A 280 1.83 0.12 -2.66
CA ALA A 280 2.62 0.14 -1.43
C ALA A 280 2.05 -0.80 -0.34
N GLU A 281 0.72 -0.91 -0.21
CA GLU A 281 0.08 -1.87 0.70
C GLU A 281 0.41 -3.33 0.32
N GLU A 282 0.31 -3.70 -0.96
CA GLU A 282 0.65 -5.06 -1.44
C GLU A 282 2.16 -5.37 -1.35
N LEU A 283 3.03 -4.39 -1.60
CA LEU A 283 4.49 -4.56 -1.50
C LEU A 283 4.99 -4.61 -0.04
N ARG A 284 4.14 -4.32 0.95
CA ARG A 284 4.51 -4.42 2.38
C ARG A 284 4.67 -5.87 2.85
N ARG A 285 3.96 -6.82 2.24
CA ARG A 285 4.02 -8.25 2.61
C ARG A 285 3.88 -9.14 1.38
N LEU A 286 4.99 -9.80 1.02
CA LEU A 286 5.04 -10.68 -0.14
C LEU A 286 4.49 -12.08 0.13
N ASP A 287 4.44 -12.53 1.39
CA ASP A 287 3.82 -13.81 1.76
C ASP A 287 2.38 -13.92 1.26
N LYS A 288 1.91 -15.16 1.05
CA LYS A 288 0.50 -15.45 0.76
C LYS A 288 -0.46 -14.81 1.77
N ASP A 289 -1.55 -14.23 1.25
CA ASP A 289 -2.65 -13.71 2.07
C ASP A 289 -3.78 -14.75 2.15
N ASP A 290 -3.73 -15.58 3.19
CA ASP A 290 -4.75 -16.60 3.46
C ASP A 290 -6.15 -15.97 3.69
N ILE A 291 -6.23 -14.72 4.17
CA ILE A 291 -7.52 -14.04 4.40
C ILE A 291 -8.10 -13.55 3.07
N TYR A 292 -7.28 -13.05 2.15
CA TYR A 292 -7.69 -12.77 0.77
C TYR A 292 -8.16 -14.05 0.08
N ARG A 293 -7.38 -15.14 0.14
CA ARG A 293 -7.72 -16.44 -0.43
C ARG A 293 -9.07 -16.95 0.08
N GLU A 294 -9.29 -16.99 1.39
CA GLU A 294 -10.55 -17.44 1.99
C GLU A 294 -11.71 -16.50 1.63
N THR A 295 -11.47 -15.19 1.56
CA THR A 295 -12.46 -14.18 1.12
C THR A 295 -12.89 -14.39 -0.33
N LEU A 296 -11.93 -14.57 -1.24
CA LEU A 296 -12.15 -14.75 -2.67
C LEU A 296 -12.85 -16.08 -2.96
N LEU A 297 -12.29 -17.18 -2.46
CA LEU A 297 -12.73 -18.54 -2.81
C LEU A 297 -14.00 -18.96 -2.06
N LYS A 298 -14.12 -18.64 -0.76
CA LYS A 298 -15.21 -19.11 0.11
C LYS A 298 -16.12 -17.99 0.62
N GLY A 299 -15.65 -16.76 0.66
CA GLY A 299 -16.41 -15.59 1.12
C GLY A 299 -17.38 -15.07 0.06
N LEU A 300 -16.89 -14.77 -1.15
CA LEU A 300 -17.71 -14.25 -2.24
C LEU A 300 -18.95 -15.12 -2.54
N PRO A 301 -18.89 -16.47 -2.62
CA PRO A 301 -20.07 -17.30 -2.87
C PRO A 301 -21.15 -17.24 -1.78
N LYS A 302 -20.82 -16.77 -0.57
CA LYS A 302 -21.79 -16.62 0.54
C LYS A 302 -22.54 -15.29 0.51
N VAL A 303 -22.14 -14.34 -0.33
CA VAL A 303 -22.72 -13.00 -0.37
C VAL A 303 -24.02 -12.98 -1.17
N THR A 304 -25.13 -12.62 -0.52
CA THR A 304 -26.41 -12.46 -1.22
C THR A 304 -26.45 -11.12 -1.95
N GLN A 305 -26.47 -11.14 -3.28
CA GLN A 305 -26.65 -9.94 -4.11
C GLN A 305 -28.10 -9.44 -4.03
N SER A 306 -28.28 -8.16 -3.68
CA SER A 306 -29.59 -7.52 -3.62
C SER A 306 -30.05 -7.05 -5.00
N ARG A 307 -31.28 -7.41 -5.37
CA ARG A 307 -31.99 -6.84 -6.54
C ARG A 307 -32.53 -5.42 -6.27
N THR A 308 -32.42 -4.92 -5.04
CA THR A 308 -32.91 -3.59 -4.64
C THR A 308 -31.79 -2.55 -4.76
N THR A 309 -32.08 -1.40 -5.37
CA THR A 309 -31.14 -0.26 -5.44
C THR A 309 -30.87 0.35 -4.07
N SER A 310 -29.68 0.90 -3.84
CA SER A 310 -29.31 1.54 -2.56
C SER A 310 -30.30 2.62 -2.11
N ALA A 311 -30.89 3.39 -3.03
CA ALA A 311 -31.92 4.38 -2.71
C ALA A 311 -33.20 3.73 -2.14
N LYS A 312 -33.68 2.63 -2.72
CA LYS A 312 -34.87 1.91 -2.24
C LYS A 312 -34.58 1.15 -0.94
N ALA A 313 -33.41 0.55 -0.81
CA ALA A 313 -32.95 -0.07 0.44
C ALA A 313 -32.85 0.96 1.59
N THR A 314 -32.37 2.17 1.29
CA THR A 314 -32.28 3.27 2.27
C THR A 314 -33.65 3.77 2.70
N ARG A 315 -34.61 3.93 1.77
CA ARG A 315 -36.01 4.29 2.10
C ARG A 315 -36.69 3.25 2.99
N LYS A 316 -36.37 1.97 2.81
CA LYS A 316 -36.84 0.87 3.66
C LYS A 316 -36.09 0.73 5.00
N GLY A 317 -35.05 1.53 5.24
CA GLY A 317 -34.20 1.40 6.42
C GLY A 317 -33.29 0.16 6.42
N GLU A 318 -33.13 -0.54 5.29
CA GLU A 318 -32.22 -1.69 5.15
C GLU A 318 -30.75 -1.24 5.19
N THR A 319 -30.45 -0.07 4.61
CA THR A 319 -29.11 0.54 4.55
C THR A 319 -29.10 1.95 5.16
N PRO A 320 -27.98 2.42 5.74
CA PRO A 320 -27.89 3.76 6.28
C PRO A 320 -27.85 4.83 5.19
N SER A 321 -28.51 5.98 5.45
CA SER A 321 -28.50 7.13 4.54
C SER A 321 -27.21 7.94 4.69
N VAL A 322 -26.53 8.17 3.56
CA VAL A 322 -25.36 9.06 3.49
C VAL A 322 -25.69 10.46 3.98
N GLN A 323 -26.84 11.03 3.59
CA GLN A 323 -27.25 12.37 4.02
C GLN A 323 -27.44 12.47 5.54
N ARG A 324 -28.07 11.44 6.14
CA ARG A 324 -28.28 11.38 7.59
C ARG A 324 -26.94 11.25 8.32
N ALA A 325 -26.06 10.36 7.87
CA ALA A 325 -24.72 10.19 8.43
C ALA A 325 -23.89 11.48 8.34
N THR A 326 -23.97 12.22 7.23
CA THR A 326 -23.30 13.54 7.09
C THR A 326 -23.83 14.56 8.09
N ALA A 327 -25.14 14.61 8.33
CA ALA A 327 -25.74 15.51 9.32
C ALA A 327 -25.35 15.14 10.76
N GLU A 328 -25.39 13.85 11.10
CA GLU A 328 -24.99 13.33 12.42
C GLU A 328 -23.49 13.59 12.68
N GLY A 329 -22.62 13.33 11.69
CA GLY A 329 -21.18 13.61 11.76
C GLY A 329 -20.85 15.11 11.92
N LYS A 330 -21.57 16.00 11.22
CA LYS A 330 -21.43 17.46 11.39
C LYS A 330 -21.92 17.94 12.77
N LYS A 331 -23.00 17.36 13.30
CA LYS A 331 -23.50 17.63 14.66
C LYS A 331 -22.51 17.15 15.74
N ALA A 332 -21.88 15.99 15.54
CA ALA A 332 -20.86 15.47 16.43
C ALA A 332 -19.61 16.37 16.47
N ALA A 333 -19.13 16.83 15.31
CA ALA A 333 -18.00 17.76 15.22
C ALA A 333 -18.26 19.06 16.00
N ARG A 334 -19.40 19.73 15.75
CA ARG A 334 -19.78 20.96 16.47
C ARG A 334 -19.85 20.77 18.00
N ARG A 335 -20.27 19.59 18.48
CA ARG A 335 -20.29 19.26 19.92
C ARG A 335 -18.88 19.05 20.49
N ALA A 336 -17.97 18.45 19.73
CA ALA A 336 -16.57 18.32 20.11
C ALA A 336 -15.93 19.72 20.22
N ASP A 337 -16.10 20.57 19.21
CA ASP A 337 -15.57 21.94 19.18
C ASP A 337 -16.10 22.79 20.34
N SER A 338 -17.41 22.74 20.61
CA SER A 338 -18.00 23.47 21.74
C SER A 338 -17.50 22.96 23.10
N SER A 339 -17.30 21.64 23.24
CA SER A 339 -16.73 21.06 24.47
C SER A 339 -15.27 21.48 24.69
N MET A 340 -14.48 21.56 23.61
CA MET A 340 -13.09 22.02 23.65
C MET A 340 -12.99 23.51 23.98
N SER A 341 -13.90 24.33 23.45
CA SER A 341 -14.02 25.76 23.79
C SER A 341 -14.41 25.98 25.25
N ALA A 342 -15.43 25.27 25.75
CA ALA A 342 -15.80 25.32 27.17
C ALA A 342 -14.65 24.89 28.09
N ARG A 343 -13.89 23.87 27.70
CA ARG A 343 -12.74 23.36 28.46
C ARG A 343 -11.53 24.30 28.42
N SER A 344 -11.34 25.08 27.35
CA SER A 344 -10.28 26.10 27.27
C SER A 344 -10.63 27.35 28.07
N LEU A 345 -11.90 27.77 28.06
CA LEU A 345 -12.44 28.83 28.93
C LEU A 345 -12.29 28.47 30.41
N ALA A 346 -12.71 27.26 30.81
CA ALA A 346 -12.57 26.77 32.19
C ALA A 346 -11.10 26.66 32.65
N LYS A 347 -10.16 26.41 31.72
CA LYS A 347 -8.72 26.38 32.03
C LYS A 347 -8.10 27.78 32.12
N ARG A 348 -8.74 28.80 31.53
CA ARG A 348 -8.38 30.22 31.66
C ARG A 348 -8.94 30.87 32.93
N SER A 349 -10.06 30.37 33.47
CA SER A 349 -10.72 30.93 34.67
C SER A 349 -10.23 30.34 36.00
N ALA A 350 -9.20 29.49 36.00
CA ALA A 350 -8.58 29.02 37.24
C ALA A 350 -7.78 30.17 37.89
N PRO A 351 -8.14 30.64 39.09
CA PRO A 351 -7.45 31.76 39.71
C PRO A 351 -6.04 31.36 40.14
N THR A 352 -5.06 32.18 39.80
CA THR A 352 -3.68 32.05 40.29
C THR A 352 -3.65 32.35 41.78
N ALA A 353 -3.66 31.29 42.60
CA ALA A 353 -3.48 31.41 44.04
C ALA A 353 -2.14 32.10 44.35
N LYS A 354 -2.21 33.33 44.90
CA LYS A 354 -1.04 34.09 45.35
C LYS A 354 -0.28 33.26 46.39
N LYS A 355 0.96 32.89 46.08
CA LYS A 355 1.91 32.44 47.12
C LYS A 355 2.24 33.63 48.01
N SER A 356 1.66 33.69 49.20
CA SER A 356 2.19 34.50 50.30
C SER A 356 3.47 33.84 50.81
N ALA A 357 4.53 34.64 50.95
CA ALA A 357 5.79 34.18 51.53
C ALA A 357 5.69 34.21 53.07
N ALA A 358 6.04 33.11 53.73
CA ALA A 358 6.30 33.07 55.16
C ALA A 358 7.64 32.37 55.40
N ARG A 359 8.66 33.15 55.78
CA ARG A 359 10.01 32.70 56.12
C ARG A 359 10.24 33.05 57.59
N LYS A 360 10.35 32.06 58.47
CA LYS A 360 10.90 32.18 59.83
C LYS A 360 11.41 30.81 60.32
N SER A 361 12.23 30.83 61.37
CA SER A 361 13.33 29.87 61.57
C SER A 361 13.52 29.50 63.05
N ALA A 362 14.09 28.30 63.28
CA ALA A 362 14.56 27.75 64.58
C ALA A 362 13.42 27.43 65.59
N THR A 363 13.57 26.51 66.56
CA THR A 363 14.78 25.93 67.19
C THR A 363 14.53 24.48 67.71
N SER A 364 15.61 23.77 68.08
CA SER A 364 15.79 22.54 68.94
C SER A 364 14.60 21.89 69.69
N THR A 365 14.60 20.60 70.11
CA THR A 365 15.67 19.83 70.80
C THR A 365 15.39 18.30 70.83
N SER A 366 16.43 17.46 71.04
CA SER A 366 16.44 16.04 71.52
C SER A 366 15.61 14.95 70.78
N ALA A 367 16.07 13.77 70.34
CA ALA A 367 17.20 12.86 70.60
C ALA A 367 16.79 11.53 71.28
N THR A 368 16.75 10.42 70.51
CA THR A 368 17.08 9.06 71.00
C THR A 368 17.50 8.10 69.87
N LYS A 369 18.37 7.15 70.24
CA LYS A 369 18.80 5.90 69.56
C LYS A 369 17.61 5.11 68.94
N ALA A 370 17.73 4.21 67.96
CA ALA A 370 18.79 3.72 67.04
C ALA A 370 18.06 2.99 65.87
N THR A 371 18.62 2.21 64.91
CA THR A 371 19.93 1.53 64.71
C THR A 371 20.20 1.37 63.19
N ALA A 372 21.38 0.91 62.78
CA ALA A 372 21.80 0.85 61.37
C ALA A 372 21.58 -0.49 60.65
N LYS A 373 21.31 -0.45 59.34
CA LYS A 373 22.00 -1.33 58.37
C LYS A 373 22.17 -0.63 57.02
N LYS A 374 23.24 -1.03 56.30
CA LYS A 374 23.95 -0.26 55.26
C LYS A 374 24.01 -1.08 53.98
N ALA A 375 23.65 -0.51 52.84
CA ALA A 375 23.98 -1.04 51.51
C ALA A 375 24.23 0.14 50.58
N ALA A 376 25.36 0.13 49.86
CA ALA A 376 25.90 1.32 49.22
C ALA A 376 25.61 1.38 47.72
N THR A 377 25.45 2.60 47.21
CA THR A 377 25.53 2.93 45.79
C THR A 377 26.96 2.80 45.27
N THR A 378 27.12 2.44 43.99
CA THR A 378 28.30 2.89 43.21
C THR A 378 27.88 3.21 41.79
N LYS A 379 28.00 4.48 41.41
CA LYS A 379 28.00 4.93 40.01
C LYS A 379 29.44 4.87 39.51
N THR A 380 29.64 4.45 38.26
CA THR A 380 30.94 4.55 37.58
C THR A 380 30.79 5.36 36.31
N THR A 381 31.56 6.44 36.20
CA THR A 381 31.58 7.35 35.05
C THR A 381 32.84 7.16 34.21
N ALA A 382 32.64 7.16 32.89
CA ALA A 382 33.56 7.57 31.83
C ALA A 382 34.94 6.89 31.70
N LYS A 383 35.26 6.47 30.47
CA LYS A 383 36.43 7.04 29.78
C LYS A 383 36.26 7.10 28.27
N LYS A 384 36.88 8.15 27.69
CA LYS A 384 36.94 8.52 26.28
C LYS A 384 38.39 8.32 25.84
N THR A 385 38.63 7.66 24.71
CA THR A 385 39.99 7.52 24.14
C THR A 385 39.99 7.83 22.66
N THR A 386 40.91 8.71 22.25
CA THR A 386 41.05 9.23 20.90
C THR A 386 42.37 8.80 20.25
N ALA A 387 42.27 8.46 18.97
CA ALA A 387 43.29 8.62 17.91
C ALA A 387 44.64 7.88 17.99
N LYS A 388 45.00 7.23 16.86
CA LYS A 388 46.29 7.50 16.22
C LYS A 388 46.23 7.34 14.69
N LYS A 389 46.81 8.31 13.98
CA LYS A 389 47.11 8.24 12.53
C LYS A 389 48.32 7.34 12.28
N THR A 390 48.39 6.73 11.10
CA THR A 390 49.64 6.52 10.36
C THR A 390 49.42 6.88 8.89
N ALA A 391 50.48 7.27 8.18
CA ALA A 391 50.40 7.78 6.81
C ALA A 391 51.66 7.44 6.00
N ALA A 392 51.48 7.48 4.67
CA ALA A 392 52.47 7.64 3.61
C ALA A 392 53.42 6.47 3.24
N LYS A 393 53.30 6.03 1.97
CA LYS A 393 54.40 6.14 1.00
C LYS A 393 53.84 6.32 -0.42
N LYS A 394 54.66 6.86 -1.33
CA LYS A 394 54.26 7.41 -2.65
C LYS A 394 55.20 6.89 -3.75
N ALA A 395 54.68 6.87 -4.98
CA ALA A 395 55.38 7.07 -6.28
C ALA A 395 55.96 5.82 -7.02
N PRO A 396 56.30 5.92 -8.34
CA PRO A 396 55.43 6.46 -9.42
C PRO A 396 55.51 5.70 -10.79
N ALA A 397 54.52 5.99 -11.65
CA ALA A 397 54.56 6.14 -13.13
C ALA A 397 55.20 5.08 -14.07
N ARG A 398 54.43 4.69 -15.11
CA ARG A 398 54.93 4.73 -16.52
C ARG A 398 53.83 4.85 -17.57
N LYS A 399 54.02 5.74 -18.56
CA LYS A 399 53.28 5.75 -19.84
C LYS A 399 53.79 4.65 -20.75
N LYS A 400 52.94 4.11 -21.63
CA LYS A 400 53.32 3.79 -23.01
C LYS A 400 52.10 3.81 -23.93
N ALA A 401 52.25 4.49 -25.07
CA ALA A 401 51.33 4.38 -26.20
C ALA A 401 51.94 3.44 -27.24
N SER A 402 51.11 2.78 -28.03
CA SER A 402 51.53 2.18 -29.31
C SER A 402 50.36 2.16 -30.29
N LYS A 403 50.45 3.03 -31.31
CA LYS A 403 49.76 2.80 -32.58
C LYS A 403 50.29 1.50 -33.19
N ARG A 404 49.44 0.71 -33.83
CA ARG A 404 49.81 0.06 -35.09
C ARG A 404 48.60 -0.14 -35.98
N ALA A 405 48.67 0.40 -37.18
CA ALA A 405 47.78 0.07 -38.28
C ALA A 405 48.51 -0.90 -39.22
N SER A 406 47.76 -1.79 -39.83
CA SER A 406 48.09 -2.47 -41.09
C SER A 406 46.80 -3.12 -41.60
N THR A 407 46.06 -2.51 -42.52
CA THR A 407 46.24 -2.63 -43.99
C THR A 407 46.38 -4.07 -44.48
N LYS A 408 45.31 -4.57 -45.13
CA LYS A 408 45.44 -5.51 -46.24
C LYS A 408 44.23 -5.39 -47.18
N ALA A 409 44.39 -4.55 -48.21
CA ALA A 409 43.53 -4.50 -49.39
C ALA A 409 44.41 -3.97 -50.53
N GLU A 410 44.79 -4.86 -51.43
CA GLU A 410 45.48 -4.52 -52.67
C GLU A 410 44.74 -5.22 -53.81
N LYS A 411 44.53 -4.46 -54.88
CA LYS A 411 44.27 -4.91 -56.24
C LYS A 411 45.60 -4.85 -56.98
#